data_AF-A0A1Y4C120-F1
#
_entry.id   AF-A0A1Y4C120-F1
#
_cell.length_a   1.000
_cell.length_b   1.000
_cell.length_c   1.000
_cell.angle_alpha   90.00
_cell.angle_beta   90.00
_cell.angle_gamma   90.00
#
_symmetry.space_group_name_H-M   'P 1'
#
loop_
_entity.id
_entity.type
_entity.pdbx_description
1 polymer ?
#
loop_
_entity_poly.entity_id
_entity_poly.type
_entity_poly.pdbx_seq_one_letter_code
_entity_poly.pdbx_strand_id
1 'polypeptide(L)'
;MTELIQEVQLALTELLQSGLDTGGPAAAPRLHALAARCEELGLHTGASLLTQAEEALAARAHTMEKDDLPLAALLCRTARYLELCREKLQEESITLRWQAFDCETEGGYP
;
A
#
# COMPACT_ATOMS: atom_id res chain seq x y z
N MET A 1 5.57 5.98 7.73
CA MET A 1 4.43 5.11 7.37
C MET A 1 3.50 5.76 6.35
N THR A 2 3.00 6.99 6.59
CA THR A 2 2.13 7.71 5.64
C THR A 2 2.75 7.86 4.24
N GLU A 3 4.02 8.26 4.16
CA GLU A 3 4.75 8.39 2.89
C GLU A 3 4.80 7.05 2.13
N LEU A 4 5.16 5.95 2.81
CA LEU A 4 5.19 4.62 2.20
C LEU A 4 3.82 4.23 1.64
N ILE A 5 2.72 4.47 2.36
CA ILE A 5 1.36 4.18 1.88
C ILE A 5 1.05 4.98 0.61
N GLN A 6 1.45 6.25 0.56
CA GLN A 6 1.28 7.09 -0.64
C GLN A 6 2.13 6.59 -1.81
N GLU A 7 3.37 6.18 -1.56
CA GLU A 7 4.25 5.63 -2.59
C GLU A 7 3.72 4.32 -3.19
N VAL A 8 3.19 3.43 -2.34
CA VAL A 8 2.52 2.21 -2.80
C VAL A 8 1.28 2.54 -3.61
N GLN A 9 0.43 3.46 -3.14
CA GLN A 9 -0.74 3.90 -3.88
C GLN A 9 -0.38 4.48 -5.26
N LEU A 10 0.67 5.29 -5.32
CA LEU A 10 1.17 5.87 -6.57
C LEU A 10 1.65 4.78 -7.53
N ALA A 11 2.44 3.82 -7.05
CA ALA A 11 2.93 2.71 -7.87
C ALA A 11 1.79 1.88 -8.48
N LEU A 12 0.75 1.59 -7.70
CA LEU A 12 -0.43 0.87 -8.20
C LEU A 12 -1.23 1.70 -9.20
N THR A 13 -1.38 3.00 -8.95
CA THR A 13 -2.10 3.91 -9.86
C THR A 13 -1.41 4.00 -11.21
N GLU A 14 -0.09 4.19 -11.21
CA GLU A 14 0.72 4.26 -12.43
C GLU A 14 0.69 2.93 -13.20
N LEU A 15 0.75 1.79 -12.51
CA LEU A 15 0.58 0.47 -13.14
C LEU A 15 -0.78 0.34 -13.83
N LEU A 16 -1.87 0.73 -13.16
CA LEU A 16 -3.21 0.66 -13.74
C LEU A 16 -3.41 1.64 -14.91
N GLN A 17 -2.79 2.82 -14.86
CA GLN A 17 -2.85 3.81 -15.94
C GLN A 17 -2.01 3.41 -17.16
N SER A 18 -0.82 2.85 -16.92
CA SER A 18 0.07 2.41 -17.98
C SER A 18 -0.33 1.07 -18.59
N GLY A 19 -1.15 0.28 -17.89
CA GLY A 19 -1.62 -1.04 -18.31
C GLY A 19 -0.66 -2.16 -17.91
N LEU A 20 -1.22 -3.35 -17.64
CA LEU A 20 -0.45 -4.50 -17.13
C LEU A 20 0.56 -5.05 -18.14
N ASP A 21 0.30 -4.88 -19.44
CA ASP A 21 1.17 -5.35 -20.53
C ASP A 21 2.40 -4.48 -20.75
N THR A 22 2.21 -3.18 -20.62
CA THR A 22 3.19 -2.14 -20.98
C THR A 22 3.93 -1.63 -19.75
N GLY A 23 3.23 -1.46 -18.63
CA GLY A 23 3.78 -0.99 -17.36
C GLY A 23 4.27 -2.09 -16.43
N GLY A 24 3.81 -3.34 -16.61
CA GLY A 24 4.13 -4.46 -15.73
C GLY A 24 5.62 -4.71 -15.50
N PRO A 25 6.46 -4.79 -16.56
CA PRO A 25 7.90 -5.01 -16.41
C PRO A 25 8.63 -3.89 -15.63
N ALA A 26 8.18 -2.64 -15.79
CA ALA A 26 8.74 -1.50 -15.06
C ALA A 26 8.21 -1.41 -13.62
N ALA A 27 6.97 -1.86 -13.39
CA ALA A 27 6.34 -1.84 -12.08
C ALA A 27 6.89 -2.93 -11.13
N ALA A 28 7.18 -4.14 -11.65
CA ALA A 28 7.66 -5.26 -10.84
C ALA A 28 8.85 -4.93 -9.90
N PRO A 29 9.99 -4.38 -10.36
CA PRO A 29 11.10 -4.03 -9.47
C PRO A 29 10.75 -2.94 -8.45
N ARG A 30 9.83 -2.04 -8.80
CA ARG A 30 9.34 -1.02 -7.87
C ARG A 30 8.46 -1.62 -6.78
N LEU A 31 7.57 -2.56 -7.12
CA LEU A 31 6.76 -3.29 -6.14
C LEU A 31 7.63 -4.10 -5.19
N HIS A 32 8.70 -4.73 -5.70
CA HIS A 32 9.69 -5.43 -4.89
C HIS A 32 10.35 -4.52 -3.83
N ALA A 33 10.85 -3.36 -4.26
CA ALA A 33 11.49 -2.40 -3.35
C ALA A 33 10.51 -1.86 -2.29
N LEU A 34 9.24 -1.63 -2.68
CA LEU A 34 8.19 -1.22 -1.76
C LEU A 34 7.80 -2.34 -0.79
N ALA A 35 7.82 -3.60 -1.22
CA ALA A 35 7.56 -4.75 -0.36
C ALA A 35 8.61 -4.86 0.75
N ALA A 36 9.90 -4.70 0.40
CA ALA A 36 10.99 -4.68 1.39
C ALA A 36 10.81 -3.56 2.43
N ARG A 37 10.44 -2.35 1.98
CA ARG A 37 10.17 -1.22 2.90
C ARG A 37 8.93 -1.44 3.76
N CYS A 38 7.90 -2.11 3.24
CA CYS A 38 6.76 -2.54 4.05
C CYS A 38 7.22 -3.48 5.18
N GLU A 39 8.08 -4.45 4.87
CA GLU A 39 8.59 -5.39 5.86
C GLU A 39 9.46 -4.70 6.93
N GLU A 40 10.34 -3.79 6.53
CA GLU A 40 11.18 -2.98 7.44
C GLU A 40 10.34 -2.15 8.43
N LEU A 41 9.14 -1.71 8.02
CA LEU A 41 8.22 -0.94 8.86
C LEU A 41 7.15 -1.81 9.56
N GLY A 42 7.26 -3.15 9.49
CA GLY A 42 6.34 -4.08 10.14
C GLY A 42 4.97 -4.23 9.45
N LEU A 43 4.83 -3.77 8.21
CA LEU A 43 3.63 -3.89 7.39
C LEU A 43 3.60 -5.23 6.63
N HIS A 44 3.69 -6.35 7.34
CA HIS A 44 3.84 -7.70 6.77
C HIS A 44 2.77 -8.05 5.73
N THR A 45 1.50 -7.70 5.99
CA THR A 45 0.42 -7.91 5.03
C THR A 45 0.65 -7.11 3.74
N GLY A 46 1.12 -5.88 3.85
CA GLY A 46 1.49 -5.04 2.72
C GLY A 46 2.66 -5.62 1.93
N ALA A 47 3.70 -6.09 2.61
CA ALA A 47 4.85 -6.74 1.98
C ALA A 47 4.39 -7.97 1.17
N SER A 48 3.63 -8.87 1.79
CA SER A 48 3.11 -10.08 1.15
C SER A 48 2.25 -9.79 -0.08
N LEU A 49 1.38 -8.78 -0.02
CA LEU A 49 0.53 -8.38 -1.15
C LEU A 49 1.34 -7.83 -2.33
N LEU A 50 2.39 -7.05 -2.04
CA LEU A 50 3.26 -6.47 -3.07
C LEU A 50 4.18 -7.50 -3.71
N THR A 51 4.72 -8.44 -2.93
CA THR A 51 5.49 -9.58 -3.46
C THR A 51 4.63 -10.45 -4.36
N GLN A 52 3.40 -10.79 -3.96
CA GLN A 52 2.48 -11.52 -4.83
C GLN A 52 2.18 -10.76 -6.14
N ALA A 53 2.09 -9.43 -6.08
CA ALA A 53 1.79 -8.61 -7.25
C ALA A 53 2.99 -8.54 -8.21
N GLU A 54 4.20 -8.42 -7.67
CA GLU A 54 5.46 -8.54 -8.41
C GLU A 54 5.54 -9.90 -9.12
N GLU A 55 5.38 -11.00 -8.39
CA GLU A 55 5.46 -12.36 -8.92
C GLU A 55 4.43 -12.60 -10.03
N ALA A 56 3.19 -12.12 -9.83
CA ALA A 56 2.15 -12.22 -10.83
C ALA A 56 2.47 -11.42 -12.10
N LEU A 57 3.04 -10.21 -11.97
CA LEU A 57 3.47 -9.41 -13.13
C LEU A 57 4.64 -10.07 -13.87
N ALA A 58 5.61 -10.63 -13.15
CA ALA A 58 6.74 -11.33 -13.73
C ALA A 58 6.28 -12.60 -14.48
N ALA A 59 5.43 -13.42 -13.87
CA ALA A 59 4.85 -14.61 -14.51
C ALA A 59 4.05 -14.25 -15.76
N ARG A 60 3.27 -13.16 -15.69
CA ARG A 60 2.46 -12.67 -16.81
C ARG A 60 3.30 -12.25 -18.02
N ALA A 61 4.51 -11.69 -17.80
CA ALA A 61 5.42 -11.31 -18.88
C ALA A 61 5.88 -12.50 -19.75
N HIS A 62 5.86 -13.72 -19.18
CA HIS A 62 6.28 -14.95 -19.85
C HIS A 62 5.10 -15.81 -20.35
N THR A 63 3.86 -15.36 -20.14
CA THR A 63 2.66 -16.15 -20.45
C THR A 63 1.97 -15.66 -21.73
N MET A 64 1.62 -16.59 -22.62
CA MET A 64 1.00 -16.29 -23.92
C MET A 64 -0.51 -16.06 -23.82
N GLU A 65 -1.21 -16.78 -22.95
CA GLU A 65 -2.64 -16.57 -22.64
C GLU A 65 -2.78 -15.94 -21.26
N LYS A 66 -3.26 -14.70 -21.22
CA LYS A 66 -3.26 -13.87 -20.00
C LYS A 66 -4.64 -13.91 -19.36
N ASP A 67 -4.76 -14.59 -18.23
CA ASP A 67 -5.89 -14.43 -17.34
C ASP A 67 -5.57 -13.29 -16.35
N ASP A 68 -6.21 -12.14 -16.55
CA ASP A 68 -5.97 -10.95 -15.75
C ASP A 68 -6.81 -10.92 -14.46
N LEU A 69 -7.79 -11.82 -14.32
CA LEU A 69 -8.71 -11.80 -13.18
C LEU A 69 -8.00 -12.02 -11.82
N PRO A 70 -7.05 -12.98 -11.68
CA PRO A 70 -6.34 -13.18 -10.42
C PRO A 70 -5.48 -11.96 -10.04
N LEU A 71 -4.82 -11.34 -11.02
CA LEU A 71 -3.99 -10.16 -10.81
C LEU A 71 -4.86 -8.95 -10.44
N ALA A 72 -5.98 -8.74 -11.12
CA ALA A 72 -6.94 -7.69 -10.77
C ALA A 72 -7.46 -7.86 -9.34
N ALA A 73 -7.86 -9.07 -8.95
CA ALA A 73 -8.33 -9.37 -7.59
C ALA A 73 -7.24 -9.13 -6.54
N LEU A 74 -5.98 -9.42 -6.86
CA LEU A 74 -4.85 -9.10 -5.99
C LEU A 74 -4.65 -7.59 -5.85
N LEU A 75 -4.65 -6.83 -6.94
CA LEU A 75 -4.53 -5.36 -6.90
C LEU A 75 -5.66 -4.71 -6.10
N CYS A 76 -6.90 -5.21 -6.23
CA CYS A 76 -8.03 -4.76 -5.41
C CYS A 76 -7.83 -5.04 -3.92
N ARG A 77 -7.31 -6.23 -3.56
CA ARG A 77 -6.96 -6.53 -2.16
C ARG A 77 -5.88 -5.60 -1.63
N THR A 78 -4.86 -5.29 -2.43
CA THR A 78 -3.82 -4.33 -2.06
C THR A 78 -4.39 -2.94 -1.86
N ALA A 79 -5.25 -2.46 -2.76
CA ALA A 79 -5.92 -1.17 -2.61
C ALA A 79 -6.74 -1.11 -1.32
N ARG A 80 -7.53 -2.16 -1.03
CA ARG A 80 -8.32 -2.24 0.20
C ARG A 80 -7.45 -2.22 1.46
N TYR A 81 -6.31 -2.90 1.43
CA TYR A 81 -5.34 -2.84 2.54
C TYR A 81 -4.83 -1.42 2.77
N LEU A 82 -4.50 -0.67 1.72
CA LEU A 82 -4.04 0.72 1.85
C LEU A 82 -5.12 1.63 2.43
N GLU A 83 -6.39 1.44 2.07
CA GLU A 83 -7.50 2.18 2.67
C GLU A 83 -7.56 1.94 4.19
N LEU A 84 -7.51 0.68 4.63
CA LEU A 84 -7.51 0.33 6.04
C LEU A 84 -6.33 0.95 6.79
N CYS A 85 -5.14 0.96 6.20
CA CYS A 85 -3.97 1.62 6.79
C CYS A 85 -4.17 3.13 6.95
N ARG A 86 -4.85 3.79 6.00
CA ARG A 86 -5.18 5.21 6.07
C ARG A 86 -6.23 5.51 7.13
N GLU A 87 -7.28 4.69 7.19
CA GLU A 87 -8.33 4.77 8.22
C GLU A 87 -7.71 4.65 9.62
N LYS A 88 -6.83 3.66 9.83
CA LYS A 88 -6.13 3.44 11.10
C LYS A 88 -5.25 4.64 11.48
N LEU A 89 -4.48 5.18 10.54
CA LEU A 89 -3.67 6.39 10.76
C LEU A 89 -4.53 7.61 11.12
N GLN A 90 -5.68 7.75 10.48
CA GLN A 90 -6.62 8.83 10.78
C GLN A 90 -7.18 8.69 12.19
N GLU A 91 -7.57 7.48 12.61
CA GLU A 91 -8.04 7.20 13.97
C GLU A 91 -6.96 7.52 15.02
N GLU A 92 -5.71 7.11 14.79
CA GLU A 92 -4.57 7.44 15.66
C GLU A 92 -4.37 8.96 15.77
N SER A 93 -4.47 9.69 14.65
CA SER A 93 -4.34 11.15 14.65
C SER A 93 -5.44 11.85 15.46
N ILE A 94 -6.68 11.35 15.40
CA ILE A 94 -7.81 11.89 16.15
C ILE A 94 -7.61 11.64 17.64
N THR A 95 -7.19 10.42 18.00
CA THR A 95 -6.93 10.02 19.39
C THR A 95 -5.83 10.89 20.02
N LEU A 96 -4.71 11.08 19.33
CA LEU A 96 -3.61 11.92 19.81
C LEU A 96 -4.06 13.38 20.00
N ARG A 97 -4.90 13.90 19.10
CA ARG A 97 -5.44 15.25 19.21
C ARG A 97 -6.34 15.41 20.42
N TRP A 98 -7.20 14.43 20.72
CA TRP A 98 -8.04 14.45 21.92
C TRP A 98 -7.20 14.40 23.20
N GLN A 99 -6.20 13.52 23.26
CA GLN A 99 -5.28 13.45 24.41
C GLN A 99 -4.53 14.77 24.65
N ALA A 100 -4.14 15.47 23.58
CA ALA A 100 -3.51 16.79 23.69
C ALA A 100 -4.46 17.83 24.29
N PHE A 101 -5.73 17.83 23.87
CA PHE A 101 -6.75 18.73 24.45
C PHE A 101 -7.01 18.45 25.93
N ASP A 102 -7.12 17.17 26.33
CA ASP A 102 -7.36 16.82 27.72
C ASP A 102 -6.20 17.30 28.63
N CYS A 103 -4.95 17.16 28.18
CA CYS A 103 -3.77 17.62 28.91
C CYS A 103 -3.71 19.15 29.07
N GLU A 104 -4.15 19.92 28.07
CA GLU A 104 -4.25 21.38 28.14
C GLU A 104 -5.35 21.84 29.11
N THR A 105 -6.44 21.08 29.24
CA THR A 105 -7.52 21.40 30.17
C THR A 105 -7.21 21.08 31.64
N GLU A 106 -6.33 20.11 31.91
CA GLU A 106 -5.90 19.78 33.28
C GLU A 106 -4.78 20.70 33.83
N GLY A 107 -4.04 21.39 32.95
CA GLY A 107 -2.98 22.35 33.33
C GLY A 107 -3.46 23.79 33.57
N GLY A 108 -4.76 24.07 33.40
CA GLY A 108 -5.34 25.41 33.41
C GLY A 108 -6.33 25.66 34.55
N TYR A 109 -5.84 25.76 35.79
CA TYR A 109 -6.56 26.40 36.90
C TYR A 109 -5.60 27.28 37.71
N PRO A 110 -5.78 28.62 37.75
CA PRO A 110 -5.34 29.44 38.88
C PRO A 110 -6.27 29.27 40.10
#